data_AF-A0A0P6XQ05-F1
#
_entry.id   AF-A0A0P6XQ05-F1
#
_cell.length_a   1.000
_cell.length_b   1.000
_cell.length_c   1.000
_cell.angle_alpha   90.00
_cell.angle_beta   90.00
_cell.angle_gamma   90.00
#
_symmetry.space_group_name_H-M   'P 1'
#
loop_
_entity.id
_entity.type
_entity.pdbx_description
1 polymer ?
#
loop_
_entity_poly.entity_id
_entity_poly.type
_entity_poly.pdbx_seq_one_letter_code
_entity_poly.pdbx_strand_id
1 'polypeptide(L)'
;MKKTIFLFDMDGVLVEPRRYRASLQSTINYFGRIMGWKELYPGEETIAWFESRGIISEWDIAPIYIASVVESVLEQYSNWPIPPDLLSFCEYVKKSGIPKPEFNVKEIVGQLPSLKKSGFTYCDLVLYLIETGPARQAFGRLSGTSLLDSILQKSRNVHQNLITRVFQEVFLGQNAFENTFYLPAICFDRVTEHIIDPQLITDEWNTTLKKRWQDGLVDPAIITARPSYHNYPAGEGRIEFSPEADIIVDQLGWNRFPVIGQGQLQYAADQLGCVSVDLIKPSPVHALGAIGMVVTNSLLPSIQAGWDLLNNEETSFYNGFPELDVHIFEDSPVGIRGTMRAVDLLEMQGVTVRLTKWGISTDPNKVSELQKLDANIVPDVNAALEQIEIIE
;
A
#
# COMPACT_ATOMS: atom_id res chain seq x y z
N MET A 1 22.64 -27.07 7.48
CA MET A 1 21.86 -26.72 8.69
C MET A 1 20.58 -26.07 8.19
N LYS A 2 19.42 -26.51 8.66
CA LYS A 2 18.12 -25.98 8.23
C LYS A 2 17.91 -24.57 8.83
N LYS A 3 17.32 -23.64 8.07
CA LYS A 3 17.03 -22.27 8.50
C LYS A 3 15.52 -22.01 8.48
N THR A 4 14.97 -21.53 9.59
CA THR A 4 13.53 -21.23 9.72
C THR A 4 13.29 -19.76 9.51
N ILE A 5 12.49 -19.40 8.50
CA ILE A 5 12.22 -18.02 8.10
C ILE A 5 10.74 -17.73 8.26
N PHE A 6 10.40 -16.66 8.98
CA PHE A 6 9.03 -16.18 9.10
C PHE A 6 8.85 -14.93 8.25
N LEU A 7 7.96 -14.99 7.28
CA LEU A 7 7.56 -13.86 6.45
C LEU A 7 6.21 -13.36 6.95
N PHE A 8 6.19 -12.19 7.59
CA PHE A 8 4.97 -11.57 8.07
C PHE A 8 4.51 -10.51 7.08
N ASP A 9 3.24 -10.55 6.69
CA ASP A 9 2.59 -9.33 6.25
C ASP A 9 2.38 -8.38 7.43
N MET A 10 2.19 -7.09 7.13
CA MET A 10 1.97 -6.08 8.16
C MET A 10 0.47 -5.91 8.47
N ASP A 11 -0.32 -5.61 7.45
CA ASP A 11 -1.72 -5.22 7.61
C ASP A 11 -2.61 -6.45 7.79
N GLY A 12 -3.45 -6.46 8.83
CA GLY A 12 -4.30 -7.61 9.15
C GLY A 12 -3.56 -8.80 9.79
N VAL A 13 -2.23 -8.73 9.90
CA VAL A 13 -1.38 -9.76 10.54
C VAL A 13 -0.68 -9.22 11.78
N LEU A 14 0.11 -8.15 11.65
CA LEU A 14 0.84 -7.54 12.76
C LEU A 14 0.07 -6.36 13.37
N VAL A 15 -0.69 -5.64 12.55
CA VAL A 15 -1.49 -4.49 12.99
C VAL A 15 -2.81 -4.36 12.22
N GLU A 16 -3.78 -3.66 12.83
CA GLU A 16 -4.97 -3.19 12.08
C GLU A 16 -4.70 -1.78 11.48
N PRO A 17 -4.86 -1.57 10.17
CA PRO A 17 -4.50 -0.32 9.47
C PRO A 17 -5.50 0.84 9.68
N ARG A 18 -5.85 1.15 10.93
CA ARG A 18 -6.89 2.15 11.27
C ARG A 18 -6.48 3.58 10.86
N ARG A 19 -5.19 3.89 10.87
CA ARG A 19 -4.67 5.22 10.54
C ARG A 19 -4.96 5.59 9.08
N TYR A 20 -4.83 4.68 8.12
CA TYR A 20 -5.12 4.96 6.71
C TYR A 20 -6.55 5.46 6.49
N ARG A 21 -7.54 4.77 7.09
CA ARG A 21 -8.95 5.14 6.99
C ARG A 21 -9.21 6.53 7.56
N ALA A 22 -8.63 6.83 8.73
CA ALA A 22 -8.77 8.13 9.36
C ALA A 22 -8.08 9.25 8.54
N SER A 23 -6.90 8.96 7.97
CA SER A 23 -6.19 9.91 7.10
C SER A 23 -6.96 10.19 5.81
N LEU A 24 -7.61 9.18 5.22
CA LEU A 24 -8.49 9.36 4.08
C LEU A 24 -9.66 10.30 4.42
N GLN A 25 -10.33 10.05 5.55
CA GLN A 25 -11.42 10.90 6.04
C GLN A 25 -10.99 12.34 6.26
N SER A 26 -9.89 12.55 6.99
CA SER A 26 -9.35 13.88 7.28
C SER A 26 -8.89 14.61 6.03
N THR A 27 -8.30 13.91 5.05
CA THR A 27 -7.90 14.47 3.76
C THR A 27 -9.09 14.99 2.97
N ILE A 28 -10.14 14.17 2.83
CA ILE A 28 -11.34 14.59 2.09
C ILE A 28 -12.03 15.76 2.82
N ASN A 29 -12.10 15.72 4.14
CA ASN A 29 -12.69 16.79 4.94
C ASN A 29 -11.85 18.08 4.95
N TYR A 30 -10.53 18.00 4.74
CA TYR A 30 -9.70 19.18 4.52
C TYR A 30 -10.20 19.97 3.30
N PHE A 31 -10.38 19.31 2.15
CA PHE A 31 -10.92 19.97 0.95
C PHE A 31 -12.36 20.46 1.15
N GLY A 32 -13.20 19.68 1.83
CA GLY A 32 -14.54 20.13 2.21
C GLY A 32 -14.54 21.45 2.99
N ARG A 33 -13.67 21.57 4.00
CA ARG A 33 -13.53 22.80 4.79
C ARG A 33 -13.03 23.99 3.98
N ILE A 34 -12.10 23.76 3.04
CA ILE A 34 -11.64 24.83 2.12
C ILE A 34 -12.76 25.26 1.18
N MET A 35 -13.62 24.35 0.73
CA MET A 35 -14.82 24.65 -0.05
C MET A 35 -15.92 25.35 0.76
N GLY A 36 -15.79 25.45 2.09
CA GLY A 36 -16.80 26.04 2.97
C GLY A 36 -17.88 25.06 3.43
N TRP A 37 -17.68 23.76 3.19
CA TRP A 37 -18.57 22.69 3.67
C TRP A 37 -18.07 22.12 4.99
N LYS A 38 -19.00 21.73 5.87
CA LYS A 38 -18.67 21.18 7.18
C LYS A 38 -17.99 19.80 7.07
N GLU A 39 -18.46 18.98 6.14
CA GLU A 39 -17.99 17.61 5.91
C GLU A 39 -18.14 17.29 4.42
N LEU A 40 -17.13 16.63 3.86
CA LEU A 40 -17.12 16.15 2.48
C LEU A 40 -16.89 14.64 2.38
N TYR A 41 -16.45 13.99 3.46
CA TYR A 41 -16.25 12.54 3.47
C TYR A 41 -17.53 11.78 3.06
N PRO A 42 -17.45 10.82 2.12
CA PRO A 42 -18.64 10.16 1.57
C PRO A 42 -19.23 9.06 2.46
N GLY A 43 -18.63 8.80 3.62
CA GLY A 43 -19.01 7.72 4.53
C GLY A 43 -18.53 6.34 4.10
N GLU A 44 -18.59 5.39 5.04
CA GLU A 44 -18.03 4.04 4.89
C GLU A 44 -18.69 3.23 3.77
N GLU A 45 -19.97 3.43 3.47
CA GLU A 45 -20.66 2.72 2.38
C GLU A 45 -20.01 3.04 1.03
N THR A 46 -19.65 4.30 0.80
CA THR A 46 -19.00 4.71 -0.46
C THR A 46 -17.56 4.19 -0.51
N ILE A 47 -16.82 4.19 0.60
CA ILE A 47 -15.47 3.63 0.59
C ILE A 47 -15.50 2.11 0.36
N ALA A 48 -16.40 1.38 1.03
CA ALA A 48 -16.61 -0.05 0.78
C ALA A 48 -17.01 -0.32 -0.70
N TRP A 49 -17.69 0.62 -1.35
CA TRP A 49 -17.98 0.53 -2.79
C TRP A 49 -16.72 0.63 -3.66
N PHE A 50 -15.75 1.49 -3.32
CA PHE A 50 -14.43 1.52 -3.98
C PHE A 50 -13.66 0.22 -3.74
N GLU A 51 -13.61 -0.23 -2.49
CA GLU A 51 -12.83 -1.41 -2.08
C GLU A 51 -13.36 -2.72 -2.69
N SER A 52 -14.69 -2.90 -2.72
CA SER A 52 -15.34 -4.05 -3.39
C SER A 52 -15.07 -4.12 -4.89
N ARG A 53 -14.56 -3.03 -5.48
CA ARG A 53 -14.13 -2.89 -6.87
C ARG A 53 -12.61 -3.02 -7.03
N GLY A 54 -11.89 -3.29 -5.95
CA GLY A 54 -10.44 -3.40 -5.97
C GLY A 54 -9.73 -2.05 -6.06
N ILE A 55 -10.43 -0.91 -5.90
CA ILE A 55 -9.81 0.41 -5.69
C ILE A 55 -9.63 0.56 -4.18
N ILE A 56 -8.55 -0.02 -3.66
CA ILE A 56 -8.27 -0.13 -2.23
C ILE A 56 -7.29 0.92 -1.72
N SER A 57 -6.64 1.65 -2.62
CA SER A 57 -5.57 2.57 -2.28
C SER A 57 -6.10 3.98 -2.07
N GLU A 58 -5.78 4.59 -0.93
CA GLU A 58 -6.24 5.93 -0.54
C GLU A 58 -5.78 7.00 -1.54
N TRP A 59 -4.60 6.82 -2.11
CA TRP A 59 -4.03 7.69 -3.15
C TRP A 59 -4.73 7.55 -4.51
N ASP A 60 -5.62 6.56 -4.68
CA ASP A 60 -6.55 6.49 -5.81
C ASP A 60 -7.97 6.95 -5.40
N ILE A 61 -8.45 6.49 -4.23
CA ILE A 61 -9.80 6.78 -3.73
C ILE A 61 -10.01 8.29 -3.56
N ALA A 62 -9.10 8.99 -2.86
CA ALA A 62 -9.27 10.42 -2.59
C ALA A 62 -9.27 11.27 -3.87
N PRO A 63 -8.30 11.12 -4.81
CA PRO A 63 -8.34 11.86 -6.07
C PRO A 63 -9.56 11.57 -6.94
N ILE A 64 -9.95 10.30 -7.11
CA ILE A 64 -11.11 9.93 -7.94
C ILE A 64 -12.40 10.47 -7.31
N TYR A 65 -12.54 10.40 -6.00
CA TYR A 65 -13.66 10.98 -5.28
C TYR A 65 -13.71 12.50 -5.44
N ILE A 66 -12.59 13.20 -5.25
CA ILE A 66 -12.51 14.66 -5.42
C ILE A 66 -12.80 15.07 -6.87
N ALA A 67 -12.30 14.33 -7.86
CA ALA A 67 -12.64 14.57 -9.27
C ALA A 67 -14.15 14.45 -9.51
N SER A 68 -14.80 13.44 -8.91
CA SER A 68 -16.25 13.24 -9.01
C SER A 68 -17.05 14.38 -8.37
N VAL A 69 -16.57 14.90 -7.24
CA VAL A 69 -17.13 16.09 -6.57
C VAL A 69 -17.04 17.32 -7.46
N VAL A 70 -15.87 17.55 -8.05
CA VAL A 70 -15.61 18.69 -8.93
C VAL A 70 -16.47 18.63 -10.18
N GLU A 71 -16.55 17.46 -10.83
CA GLU A 71 -17.41 17.24 -12.00
C GLU A 71 -18.88 17.55 -11.66
N SER A 72 -19.40 16.98 -10.57
CA SER A 72 -20.81 17.18 -10.15
C SER A 72 -21.14 18.66 -9.94
N VAL A 73 -20.23 19.43 -9.34
CA VAL A 73 -20.40 20.88 -9.17
C VAL A 73 -20.37 21.60 -10.53
N LEU A 74 -19.44 21.27 -11.40
CA LEU A 74 -19.33 21.90 -12.72
C LEU A 74 -20.50 21.55 -13.65
N GLU A 75 -21.12 20.38 -13.48
CA GLU A 75 -22.34 19.99 -14.19
C GLU A 75 -23.55 20.78 -13.68
N GLN A 76 -23.75 20.82 -12.36
CA GLN A 76 -24.86 21.55 -11.74
C GLN A 76 -24.78 23.06 -12.01
N TYR A 77 -23.57 23.61 -12.07
CA TYR A 77 -23.29 25.01 -12.32
C TYR A 77 -22.58 25.19 -13.68
N SER A 78 -23.21 24.73 -14.76
CA SER A 78 -22.63 24.68 -16.12
C SER A 78 -22.08 26.00 -16.68
N ASN A 79 -22.54 27.14 -16.16
CA ASN A 79 -22.09 28.48 -16.57
C ASN A 79 -20.83 28.95 -15.82
N TRP A 80 -20.37 28.20 -14.82
CA TRP A 80 -19.16 28.55 -14.09
C TRP A 80 -17.92 28.41 -14.97
N PRO A 81 -16.93 29.31 -14.81
CA PRO A 81 -15.62 29.10 -15.41
C PRO A 81 -15.00 27.83 -14.81
N ILE A 82 -14.19 27.12 -15.59
CA ILE A 82 -13.40 26.00 -15.09
C ILE A 82 -12.13 26.59 -14.44
N PRO A 83 -11.94 26.46 -13.12
CA PRO A 83 -10.75 26.94 -12.45
C PRO A 83 -9.49 26.22 -12.94
N PRO A 84 -8.29 26.81 -12.84
CA PRO A 84 -7.07 26.20 -13.37
C PRO A 84 -6.57 25.00 -12.56
N ASP A 85 -6.89 24.92 -11.26
CA ASP A 85 -6.41 23.91 -10.32
C ASP A 85 -7.39 23.70 -9.14
N LEU A 86 -7.14 22.65 -8.35
CA LEU A 86 -8.01 22.25 -7.24
C LEU A 86 -8.17 23.34 -6.16
N LEU A 87 -7.12 24.08 -5.82
CA LEU A 87 -7.23 25.14 -4.79
C LEU A 87 -8.09 26.29 -5.29
N SER A 88 -7.87 26.72 -6.53
CA SER A 88 -8.68 27.73 -7.20
C SER A 88 -10.15 27.31 -7.27
N PHE A 89 -10.41 26.03 -7.53
CA PHE A 89 -11.77 25.48 -7.46
C PHE A 89 -12.37 25.57 -6.06
N CYS A 90 -11.63 25.13 -5.04
CA CYS A 90 -12.12 25.18 -3.65
C CYS A 90 -12.44 26.62 -3.21
N GLU A 91 -11.58 27.58 -3.56
CA GLU A 91 -11.84 29.00 -3.28
C GLU A 91 -13.08 29.53 -3.99
N TYR A 92 -13.30 29.11 -5.24
CA TYR A 92 -14.46 29.55 -6.02
C TYR A 92 -15.76 29.03 -5.42
N VAL A 93 -15.81 27.75 -5.04
CA VAL A 93 -16.94 27.14 -4.32
C VAL A 93 -17.24 27.90 -3.02
N LYS A 94 -16.20 28.17 -2.22
CA LYS A 94 -16.33 28.90 -0.96
C LYS A 94 -16.88 30.32 -1.16
N LYS A 95 -16.37 31.06 -2.15
CA LYS A 95 -16.82 32.43 -2.47
C LYS A 95 -18.26 32.47 -2.96
N SER A 96 -18.67 31.46 -3.72
CA SER A 96 -20.05 31.35 -4.22
C SER A 96 -21.05 30.91 -3.14
N GLY A 97 -20.60 30.34 -2.03
CA GLY A 97 -21.46 29.93 -0.91
C GLY A 97 -22.49 28.86 -1.27
N ILE A 98 -22.20 28.05 -2.30
CA ILE A 98 -23.12 27.01 -2.76
C ILE A 98 -23.22 25.87 -1.73
N PRO A 99 -24.41 25.28 -1.55
CA PRO A 99 -24.55 24.10 -0.71
C PRO A 99 -23.78 22.92 -1.32
N LYS A 100 -23.35 21.99 -0.46
CA LYS A 100 -22.75 20.73 -0.91
C LYS A 100 -23.78 19.93 -1.70
N PRO A 101 -23.53 19.58 -2.98
CA PRO A 101 -24.48 18.79 -3.73
C PRO A 101 -24.43 17.31 -3.34
N GLU A 102 -25.35 16.54 -3.90
CA GLU A 102 -25.25 15.08 -3.91
C GLU A 102 -24.30 14.65 -5.02
N PHE A 103 -23.43 13.68 -4.73
CA PHE A 103 -22.40 13.23 -5.66
C PHE A 103 -22.71 11.83 -6.16
N ASN A 104 -22.79 11.64 -7.48
CA ASN A 104 -22.97 10.31 -8.06
C ASN A 104 -21.62 9.65 -8.38
N VAL A 105 -20.94 9.22 -7.32
CA VAL A 105 -19.62 8.58 -7.44
C VAL A 105 -19.71 7.15 -7.97
N LYS A 106 -20.83 6.47 -7.72
CA LYS A 106 -20.99 5.04 -8.01
C LYS A 106 -20.98 4.74 -9.51
N GLU A 107 -21.56 5.62 -10.32
CA GLU A 107 -21.63 5.48 -11.78
C GLU A 107 -20.25 5.61 -12.43
N ILE A 108 -19.46 6.59 -12.00
CA ILE A 108 -18.11 6.87 -12.49
C ILE A 108 -17.15 5.71 -12.14
N VAL A 109 -17.23 5.21 -10.91
CA VAL A 109 -16.31 4.19 -10.37
C VAL A 109 -16.66 2.78 -10.82
N GLY A 110 -17.92 2.51 -11.14
CA GLY A 110 -18.44 1.16 -11.39
C GLY A 110 -17.74 0.38 -12.51
N GLN A 111 -17.18 1.08 -13.51
CA GLN A 111 -16.61 0.46 -14.71
C GLN A 111 -15.08 0.26 -14.64
N LEU A 112 -14.38 1.01 -13.78
CA LEU A 112 -12.91 1.07 -13.75
C LEU A 112 -12.21 -0.28 -13.53
N PRO A 113 -12.67 -1.18 -12.62
CA PRO A 113 -11.93 -2.42 -12.33
C PRO A 113 -11.82 -3.36 -13.51
N SER A 114 -12.89 -3.46 -14.30
CA SER A 114 -12.94 -4.31 -15.49
C SER A 114 -11.97 -3.87 -16.59
N LEU A 115 -11.44 -2.65 -16.48
CA LEU A 115 -10.55 -2.01 -17.45
C LEU A 115 -9.12 -1.89 -16.92
N LYS A 116 -8.82 -2.42 -15.72
CA LYS A 116 -7.49 -2.35 -15.11
C LYS A 116 -6.44 -2.95 -16.04
N LYS A 117 -5.39 -2.17 -16.33
CA LYS A 117 -4.21 -2.58 -17.10
C LYS A 117 -3.03 -2.75 -16.16
N SER A 118 -2.16 -3.71 -16.47
CA SER A 118 -0.87 -3.82 -15.78
C SER A 118 -0.07 -2.52 -15.91
N GLY A 119 0.61 -2.12 -14.84
CA GLY A 119 1.40 -0.88 -14.80
C GLY A 119 0.60 0.42 -14.62
N PHE A 120 -0.74 0.37 -14.52
CA PHE A 120 -1.57 1.56 -14.29
C PHE A 120 -2.08 1.63 -12.83
N THR A 121 -1.93 2.79 -12.20
CA THR A 121 -2.75 3.16 -11.03
C THR A 121 -4.20 3.42 -11.49
N TYR A 122 -5.16 3.49 -10.56
CA TYR A 122 -6.53 3.81 -10.98
C TYR A 122 -6.66 5.26 -11.44
N CYS A 123 -5.89 6.21 -10.89
CA CYS A 123 -5.84 7.57 -11.40
C CYS A 123 -5.33 7.63 -12.85
N ASP A 124 -4.24 6.92 -13.16
CA ASP A 124 -3.71 6.85 -14.53
C ASP A 124 -4.72 6.20 -15.48
N LEU A 125 -5.42 5.15 -15.00
CA LEU A 125 -6.47 4.50 -15.78
C LEU A 125 -7.63 5.44 -16.10
N VAL A 126 -8.09 6.23 -15.13
CA VAL A 126 -9.16 7.22 -15.37
C VAL A 126 -8.73 8.23 -16.43
N LEU A 127 -7.54 8.81 -16.32
CA LEU A 127 -7.00 9.75 -17.31
C LEU A 127 -6.95 9.11 -18.71
N TYR A 128 -6.39 7.90 -18.81
CA TYR A 128 -6.31 7.14 -20.05
C TYR A 128 -7.70 6.87 -20.67
N LEU A 129 -8.70 6.52 -19.85
CA LEU A 129 -10.06 6.23 -20.33
C LEU A 129 -10.81 7.51 -20.77
N ILE A 130 -10.49 8.66 -20.19
CA ILE A 130 -11.01 9.96 -20.63
C ILE A 130 -10.42 10.30 -22.00
N GLU A 131 -9.10 10.16 -22.16
CA GLU A 131 -8.40 10.43 -23.42
C GLU A 131 -8.85 9.50 -24.55
N THR A 132 -9.03 8.21 -24.25
CA THR A 132 -9.42 7.20 -25.25
C THR A 132 -10.92 7.15 -25.53
N GLY A 133 -11.76 7.81 -24.71
CA GLY A 133 -13.20 7.96 -24.93
C GLY A 133 -14.14 7.23 -23.95
N PRO A 134 -13.86 6.00 -23.45
CA PRO A 134 -14.80 5.24 -22.63
C PRO A 134 -15.28 5.95 -21.35
N ALA A 135 -14.43 6.76 -20.71
CA ALA A 135 -14.78 7.51 -19.50
C ALA A 135 -15.03 9.00 -19.74
N ARG A 136 -15.00 9.47 -21.00
CA ARG A 136 -15.12 10.89 -21.32
C ARG A 136 -16.45 11.49 -20.89
N GLN A 137 -17.53 10.70 -20.90
CA GLN A 137 -18.85 11.16 -20.45
C GLN A 137 -18.94 11.29 -18.93
N ALA A 138 -18.17 10.50 -18.17
CA ALA A 138 -18.18 10.50 -16.72
C ALA A 138 -17.48 11.73 -16.11
N PHE A 139 -16.60 12.37 -16.88
CA PHE A 139 -15.88 13.60 -16.52
C PHE A 139 -16.00 14.64 -17.65
N GLY A 140 -17.22 14.87 -18.13
CA GLY A 140 -17.47 15.65 -19.35
C GLY A 140 -16.96 17.09 -19.26
N ARG A 141 -17.17 17.75 -18.12
CA ARG A 141 -16.72 19.14 -17.85
C ARG A 141 -15.22 19.20 -17.57
N LEU A 142 -14.68 18.19 -16.90
CA LEU A 142 -13.26 18.13 -16.53
C LEU A 142 -12.33 17.62 -17.63
N SER A 143 -12.84 16.87 -18.60
CA SER A 143 -12.06 16.24 -19.66
C SER A 143 -11.19 17.26 -20.41
N GLY A 144 -9.88 17.07 -20.37
CA GLY A 144 -8.90 17.91 -21.07
C GLY A 144 -8.61 19.26 -20.39
N THR A 145 -8.96 19.39 -19.11
CA THR A 145 -8.70 20.61 -18.32
C THR A 145 -7.49 20.43 -17.41
N SER A 146 -6.77 21.53 -17.13
CA SER A 146 -5.67 21.52 -16.15
C SER A 146 -6.13 21.21 -14.73
N LEU A 147 -7.42 21.44 -14.43
CA LEU A 147 -8.03 21.08 -13.16
C LEU A 147 -8.05 19.58 -12.94
N LEU A 148 -8.47 18.81 -13.95
CA LEU A 148 -8.46 17.35 -13.89
C LEU A 148 -7.04 16.82 -13.68
N ASP A 149 -6.08 17.39 -14.42
CA ASP A 149 -4.67 17.04 -14.28
C ASP A 149 -4.16 17.32 -12.86
N SER A 150 -4.51 18.48 -12.29
CA SER A 150 -4.13 18.84 -10.91
C SER A 150 -4.70 17.90 -9.84
N ILE A 151 -5.75 17.14 -10.16
CA ILE A 151 -6.41 16.19 -9.25
C ILE A 151 -5.83 14.79 -9.43
N LEU A 152 -5.76 14.27 -10.67
CA LEU A 152 -5.46 12.87 -10.95
C LEU A 152 -4.02 12.59 -11.37
N GLN A 153 -3.34 13.51 -12.05
CA GLN A 153 -1.97 13.26 -12.49
C GLN A 153 -1.05 13.15 -11.30
N LYS A 154 -0.07 12.24 -11.42
CA LYS A 154 1.00 12.05 -10.42
C LYS A 154 0.45 11.86 -9.01
N SER A 155 -0.67 11.13 -8.86
CA SER A 155 -1.31 10.85 -7.57
C SER A 155 -0.39 10.13 -6.56
N ARG A 156 0.75 9.60 -6.99
CA ARG A 156 1.78 8.98 -6.14
C ARG A 156 2.96 9.92 -5.83
N ASN A 157 2.82 11.22 -6.09
CA ASN A 157 3.86 12.21 -5.89
C ASN A 157 3.38 13.38 -5.00
N VAL A 158 3.97 13.51 -3.81
CA VAL A 158 3.68 14.53 -2.81
C VAL A 158 4.03 15.96 -3.26
N HIS A 159 5.05 16.10 -4.10
CA HIS A 159 5.47 17.42 -4.59
C HIS A 159 4.56 17.94 -5.70
N GLN A 160 3.95 17.02 -6.46
CA GLN A 160 3.18 17.34 -7.67
C GLN A 160 1.66 17.22 -7.48
N ASN A 161 1.20 16.45 -6.49
CA ASN A 161 -0.22 16.25 -6.23
C ASN A 161 -0.62 16.71 -4.82
N LEU A 162 -1.50 17.71 -4.77
CA LEU A 162 -1.93 18.33 -3.51
C LEU A 162 -2.73 17.38 -2.62
N ILE A 163 -3.54 16.48 -3.19
CA ILE A 163 -4.36 15.55 -2.42
C ILE A 163 -3.46 14.58 -1.67
N THR A 164 -2.47 14.03 -2.38
CA THR A 164 -1.45 13.13 -1.80
C THR A 164 -0.59 13.84 -0.77
N ARG A 165 -0.24 15.12 -1.00
CA ARG A 165 0.45 15.94 0.00
C ARG A 165 -0.34 16.05 1.30
N VAL A 166 -1.60 16.44 1.22
CA VAL A 166 -2.48 16.56 2.39
C VAL A 166 -2.64 15.20 3.07
N PHE A 167 -2.80 14.13 2.31
CA PHE A 167 -2.88 12.78 2.86
C PHE A 167 -1.64 12.42 3.66
N GLN A 168 -0.45 12.62 3.09
CA GLN A 168 0.81 12.29 3.75
C GLN A 168 1.06 13.16 4.98
N GLU A 169 0.71 14.44 4.93
CA GLU A 169 0.82 15.34 6.08
C GLU A 169 -0.06 14.88 7.24
N VAL A 170 -1.30 14.51 6.95
CA VAL A 170 -2.24 14.00 7.95
C VAL A 170 -1.79 12.62 8.46
N PHE A 171 -1.35 11.73 7.58
CA PHE A 171 -0.93 10.37 7.96
C PHE A 171 0.33 10.36 8.84
N LEU A 172 1.36 11.10 8.43
CA LEU A 172 2.65 11.14 9.14
C LEU A 172 2.63 12.10 10.34
N GLY A 173 1.78 13.12 10.28
CA GLY A 173 1.89 14.30 11.14
C GLY A 173 2.97 15.26 10.64
N GLN A 174 2.89 16.52 11.09
CA GLN A 174 3.71 17.62 10.55
C GLN A 174 5.21 17.30 10.53
N ASN A 175 5.79 16.94 11.68
CA ASN A 175 7.24 16.84 11.80
C ASN A 175 7.81 15.70 10.93
N ALA A 176 7.14 14.55 10.90
CA ALA A 176 7.56 13.43 10.07
C ALA A 176 7.39 13.76 8.58
N PHE A 177 6.27 14.39 8.20
CA PHE A 177 6.05 14.85 6.83
C PHE A 177 7.13 15.82 6.34
N GLU A 178 7.42 16.88 7.11
CA GLU A 178 8.42 17.89 6.73
C GLU A 178 9.82 17.29 6.61
N ASN A 179 10.18 16.35 7.49
CA ASN A 179 11.46 15.66 7.45
C ASN A 179 11.58 14.66 6.29
N THR A 180 10.49 13.99 5.93
CA THR A 180 10.47 12.99 4.85
C THR A 180 10.47 13.66 3.48
N PHE A 181 9.62 14.66 3.27
CA PHE A 181 9.37 15.23 1.94
C PHE A 181 10.02 16.59 1.71
N TYR A 182 10.63 17.20 2.73
CA TYR A 182 11.28 18.51 2.67
C TYR A 182 10.35 19.63 2.16
N LEU A 183 9.05 19.50 2.46
CA LEU A 183 8.01 20.50 2.17
C LEU A 183 7.40 20.99 3.47
N PRO A 184 7.04 22.28 3.57
CA PRO A 184 6.31 22.78 4.74
C PRO A 184 4.91 22.16 4.82
N ALA A 185 4.44 21.89 6.04
CA ALA A 185 3.06 21.52 6.31
C ALA A 185 2.06 22.62 5.87
N ILE A 186 0.90 22.23 5.34
CA ILE A 186 -0.21 23.11 4.90
C ILE A 186 -1.58 22.73 5.49
N CYS A 187 -1.67 21.59 6.17
CA CYS A 187 -2.84 21.02 6.79
C CYS A 187 -2.62 20.89 8.30
N PHE A 188 -3.23 21.78 9.07
CA PHE A 188 -3.14 21.77 10.54
C PHE A 188 -4.08 20.75 11.22
N ASP A 189 -4.69 19.84 10.47
CA ASP A 189 -5.51 18.78 11.04
C ASP A 189 -4.62 17.69 11.66
N ARG A 190 -4.68 17.57 12.98
CA ARG A 190 -3.87 16.62 13.76
C ARG A 190 -4.67 15.44 14.31
N VAL A 191 -5.90 15.23 13.84
CA VAL A 191 -6.79 14.16 14.37
C VAL A 191 -6.13 12.78 14.31
N THR A 192 -5.33 12.53 13.28
CA THR A 192 -4.67 11.25 12.99
C THR A 192 -3.35 11.03 13.74
N GLU A 193 -2.71 12.08 14.26
CA GLU A 193 -1.44 11.97 14.99
C GLU A 193 -1.57 11.09 16.25
N HIS A 194 -2.77 10.99 16.82
CA HIS A 194 -3.07 10.18 18.00
C HIS A 194 -3.63 8.79 17.66
N ILE A 195 -3.84 8.48 16.39
CA ILE A 195 -4.39 7.19 15.96
C ILE A 195 -3.24 6.19 15.85
N ILE A 196 -3.25 5.24 16.76
CA ILE A 196 -2.30 4.13 16.79
C ILE A 196 -2.99 2.94 16.12
N ASP A 197 -2.29 2.29 15.19
CA ASP A 197 -2.73 1.03 14.60
C ASP A 197 -2.60 -0.08 15.67
N PRO A 198 -3.69 -0.68 16.15
CA PRO A 198 -3.60 -1.71 17.20
C PRO A 198 -2.68 -2.86 16.80
N GLN A 199 -1.83 -3.30 17.73
CA GLN A 199 -1.00 -4.50 17.53
C GLN A 199 -1.89 -5.75 17.62
N LEU A 200 -1.72 -6.65 16.65
CA LEU A 200 -2.40 -7.93 16.60
C LEU A 200 -1.54 -9.06 17.20
N ILE A 201 -0.23 -8.87 17.24
CA ILE A 201 0.67 -9.73 18.01
C ILE A 201 0.65 -9.31 19.49
N THR A 202 0.59 -10.30 20.37
CA THR A 202 0.67 -10.07 21.83
C THR A 202 2.08 -9.75 22.30
N ASP A 203 2.21 -9.07 23.44
CA ASP A 203 3.51 -8.76 24.06
C ASP A 203 4.32 -10.03 24.38
N GLU A 204 3.64 -11.10 24.77
CA GLU A 204 4.25 -12.41 25.03
C GLU A 204 4.92 -12.95 23.77
N TRP A 205 4.18 -13.06 22.67
CA TRP A 205 4.73 -13.56 21.41
C TRP A 205 5.78 -12.63 20.81
N ASN A 206 5.62 -11.31 20.94
CA ASN A 206 6.63 -10.34 20.53
C ASN A 206 7.96 -10.56 21.28
N THR A 207 7.90 -10.76 22.60
CA THR A 207 9.07 -11.06 23.42
C THR A 207 9.70 -12.41 23.05
N THR A 208 8.88 -13.44 22.87
CA THR A 208 9.34 -14.78 22.49
C THR A 208 10.02 -14.79 21.13
N LEU A 209 9.44 -14.18 20.10
CA LEU A 209 10.04 -14.08 18.77
C LEU A 209 11.41 -13.38 18.80
N LYS A 210 11.52 -12.27 19.53
CA LYS A 210 12.80 -11.55 19.70
C LYS A 210 13.86 -12.43 20.34
N LYS A 211 13.49 -13.20 21.38
CA LYS A 211 14.41 -14.14 22.04
C LYS A 211 14.85 -15.26 21.09
N ARG A 212 13.91 -15.92 20.41
CA ARG A 212 14.20 -17.01 19.47
C ARG A 212 15.07 -16.56 18.30
N TRP A 213 14.86 -15.34 17.83
CA TRP A 213 15.73 -14.72 16.84
C TRP A 213 17.16 -14.49 17.38
N GLN A 214 17.30 -13.97 18.60
CA GLN A 214 18.61 -13.81 19.24
C GLN A 214 19.34 -15.14 19.43
N ASP A 215 18.60 -16.21 19.71
CA ASP A 215 19.10 -17.57 19.86
C ASP A 215 19.39 -18.25 18.49
N GLY A 216 19.09 -17.59 17.37
CA GLY A 216 19.33 -18.10 16.01
C GLY A 216 18.39 -19.23 15.59
N LEU A 217 17.23 -19.35 16.24
CA LEU A 217 16.25 -20.41 15.99
C LEU A 217 15.23 -20.05 14.91
N VAL A 218 14.95 -18.75 14.74
CA VAL A 218 14.02 -18.23 13.73
C VAL A 218 14.56 -16.91 13.16
N ASP A 219 14.33 -16.67 11.88
CA ASP A 219 14.67 -15.43 11.21
C ASP A 219 13.40 -14.74 10.68
N PRO A 220 12.82 -13.81 11.44
CA PRO A 220 11.65 -13.06 11.01
C PRO A 220 12.02 -11.97 10.00
N ALA A 221 11.15 -11.76 9.02
CA ALA A 221 11.17 -10.65 8.09
C ALA A 221 9.75 -10.16 7.84
N ILE A 222 9.60 -8.87 7.58
CA ILE A 222 8.34 -8.25 7.18
C ILE A 222 8.36 -8.04 5.67
N ILE A 223 7.29 -8.47 4.99
CA ILE A 223 7.02 -8.13 3.60
C ILE A 223 5.72 -7.33 3.58
N THR A 224 5.70 -6.12 3.04
CA THR A 224 4.50 -5.26 3.11
C THR A 224 4.30 -4.42 1.86
N ALA A 225 3.03 -4.12 1.58
CA ALA A 225 2.67 -3.15 0.56
C ALA A 225 2.70 -1.71 1.07
N ARG A 226 2.96 -1.46 2.36
CA ARG A 226 3.13 -0.10 2.86
C ARG A 226 4.41 0.54 2.28
N PRO A 227 4.39 1.85 2.02
CA PRO A 227 5.59 2.67 1.93
C PRO A 227 6.54 2.43 3.09
N SER A 228 7.83 2.52 2.80
CA SER A 228 8.88 2.34 3.80
C SER A 228 10.04 3.27 3.52
N TYR A 229 10.71 3.72 4.57
CA TYR A 229 11.87 4.56 4.45
C TYR A 229 13.01 3.80 3.78
N HIS A 230 13.65 4.48 2.83
CA HIS A 230 14.95 4.08 2.33
C HIS A 230 15.82 5.31 2.15
N ASN A 231 17.07 5.24 2.57
CA ASN A 231 18.03 6.35 2.44
C ASN A 231 18.56 6.43 1.00
N TYR A 232 17.65 6.79 0.11
CA TYR A 232 17.84 7.05 -1.32
C TYR A 232 17.14 8.39 -1.59
N PRO A 233 17.60 9.24 -2.53
CA PRO A 233 17.02 10.56 -2.70
C PRO A 233 15.51 10.47 -2.96
N ALA A 234 14.74 10.65 -1.87
CA ALA A 234 13.30 10.86 -1.84
C ALA A 234 12.93 12.25 -2.36
N GLY A 235 13.93 13.02 -2.81
CA GLY A 235 13.84 14.42 -3.24
C GLY A 235 12.94 14.71 -4.42
N GLU A 236 12.25 13.70 -4.95
CA GLU A 236 11.22 13.85 -5.98
C GLU A 236 9.78 13.73 -5.43
N GLY A 237 9.58 13.58 -4.12
CA GLY A 237 8.24 13.51 -3.51
C GLY A 237 7.54 12.16 -3.69
N ARG A 238 8.28 11.09 -3.97
CA ARG A 238 7.77 9.73 -4.21
C ARG A 238 7.23 9.11 -2.92
N ILE A 239 5.94 8.71 -2.91
CA ILE A 239 5.29 8.21 -1.69
C ILE A 239 5.85 6.87 -1.22
N GLU A 240 6.47 6.09 -2.11
CA GLU A 240 6.99 4.76 -1.81
C GLU A 240 8.04 4.81 -0.68
N PHE A 241 8.71 5.97 -0.52
CA PHE A 241 9.70 6.24 0.51
C PHE A 241 9.14 6.87 1.79
N SER A 242 7.81 7.01 1.90
CA SER A 242 7.16 7.46 3.13
C SER A 242 7.41 6.42 4.25
N PRO A 243 7.77 6.83 5.49
CA PRO A 243 8.16 5.92 6.57
C PRO A 243 6.96 5.21 7.24
N GLU A 244 6.00 4.73 6.46
CA GLU A 244 4.71 4.23 6.97
C GLU A 244 4.85 2.85 7.61
N ALA A 245 5.62 1.96 7.00
CA ALA A 245 6.01 0.68 7.57
C ALA A 245 6.92 0.86 8.80
N ASP A 246 7.83 1.83 8.76
CA ASP A 246 8.81 2.09 9.82
C ASP A 246 8.13 2.51 11.12
N ILE A 247 7.05 3.30 11.05
CA ILE A 247 6.22 3.65 12.21
C ILE A 247 5.71 2.39 12.92
N ILE A 248 5.27 1.38 12.16
CA ILE A 248 4.78 0.12 12.73
C ILE A 248 5.93 -0.73 13.27
N VAL A 249 7.06 -0.78 12.57
CA VAL A 249 8.26 -1.47 13.02
C VAL A 249 8.75 -0.91 14.35
N ASP A 250 8.80 0.41 14.49
CA ASP A 250 9.13 1.11 15.73
C ASP A 250 8.13 0.79 16.84
N GLN A 251 6.83 0.81 16.53
CA GLN A 251 5.77 0.47 17.48
C GLN A 251 5.89 -0.98 18.00
N LEU A 252 6.26 -1.93 17.15
CA LEU A 252 6.51 -3.33 17.52
C LEU A 252 7.86 -3.52 18.22
N GLY A 253 8.77 -2.54 18.11
CA GLY A 253 10.18 -2.64 18.49
C GLY A 253 10.94 -3.67 17.65
N TRP A 254 10.62 -3.79 16.36
CA TRP A 254 11.15 -4.78 15.42
C TRP A 254 12.26 -4.23 14.52
N ASN A 255 12.90 -3.14 14.92
CA ASN A 255 13.84 -2.34 14.12
C ASN A 255 15.10 -3.10 13.64
N ARG A 256 15.31 -4.32 14.14
CA ARG A 256 16.41 -5.20 13.74
C ARG A 256 15.99 -6.33 12.79
N PHE A 257 14.70 -6.52 12.57
CA PHE A 257 14.19 -7.48 11.60
C PHE A 257 14.21 -6.85 10.20
N PRO A 258 14.58 -7.61 9.15
CA PRO A 258 14.43 -7.17 7.77
C PRO A 258 13.01 -6.73 7.46
N VAL A 259 12.89 -5.60 6.76
CA VAL A 259 11.63 -5.08 6.22
C VAL A 259 11.83 -4.87 4.73
N ILE A 260 11.02 -5.55 3.94
CA ILE A 260 10.87 -5.29 2.51
C ILE A 260 9.50 -4.61 2.34
N GLY A 261 9.50 -3.29 2.33
CA GLY A 261 8.33 -2.48 1.98
C GLY A 261 8.48 -1.83 0.60
N GLN A 262 7.55 -0.96 0.22
CA GLN A 262 7.62 -0.33 -1.10
C GLN A 262 8.88 0.50 -1.31
N GLY A 263 9.47 1.12 -0.29
CA GLY A 263 10.68 1.92 -0.46
C GLY A 263 11.89 1.07 -0.84
N GLN A 264 12.05 -0.10 -0.22
CA GLN A 264 13.10 -1.06 -0.60
C GLN A 264 12.88 -1.59 -2.03
N LEU A 265 11.63 -1.91 -2.38
CA LEU A 265 11.28 -2.39 -3.72
C LEU A 265 11.44 -1.29 -4.77
N GLN A 266 11.06 -0.05 -4.50
CA GLN A 266 11.22 1.08 -5.41
C GLN A 266 12.69 1.40 -5.64
N TYR A 267 13.49 1.41 -4.58
CA TYR A 267 14.94 1.54 -4.72
C TYR A 267 15.51 0.45 -5.63
N ALA A 268 15.15 -0.82 -5.40
CA ALA A 268 15.61 -1.91 -6.24
C ALA A 268 15.12 -1.74 -7.69
N ALA A 269 13.85 -1.42 -7.91
CA ALA A 269 13.28 -1.19 -9.23
C ALA A 269 14.04 -0.10 -10.01
N ASP A 270 14.40 1.01 -9.35
CA ASP A 270 15.23 2.07 -9.94
C ASP A 270 16.60 1.54 -10.38
N GLN A 271 17.24 0.66 -9.58
CA GLN A 271 18.53 0.05 -9.93
C GLN A 271 18.40 -0.96 -11.08
N LEU A 272 17.27 -1.67 -11.16
CA LEU A 272 16.98 -2.71 -12.15
C LEU A 272 16.46 -2.15 -13.47
N GLY A 273 16.01 -0.89 -13.50
CA GLY A 273 15.34 -0.30 -14.65
C GLY A 273 13.94 -0.86 -14.90
N CYS A 274 13.25 -1.31 -13.85
CA CYS A 274 11.88 -1.83 -13.92
C CYS A 274 10.90 -0.99 -13.06
N VAL A 275 9.63 -1.40 -12.98
CA VAL A 275 8.62 -0.72 -12.17
C VAL A 275 8.41 -1.49 -10.86
N SER A 276 8.37 -0.77 -9.73
CA SER A 276 8.26 -1.39 -8.40
C SER A 276 6.99 -2.24 -8.20
N VAL A 277 5.91 -1.92 -8.91
CA VAL A 277 4.66 -2.70 -8.93
C VAL A 277 4.86 -4.12 -9.47
N ASP A 278 5.89 -4.36 -10.27
CA ASP A 278 6.24 -5.69 -10.77
C ASP A 278 7.04 -6.51 -9.74
N LEU A 279 7.53 -5.86 -8.67
CA LEU A 279 8.32 -6.48 -7.61
C LEU A 279 7.49 -6.81 -6.36
N ILE A 280 6.39 -6.09 -6.14
CA ILE A 280 5.52 -6.25 -4.96
C ILE A 280 4.60 -7.47 -5.10
N LYS A 281 4.12 -8.01 -3.96
CA LYS A 281 3.17 -9.12 -3.92
C LYS A 281 1.96 -8.82 -4.84
N PRO A 282 1.53 -9.75 -5.72
CA PRO A 282 1.81 -11.20 -5.73
C PRO A 282 3.08 -11.61 -6.49
N SER A 283 3.95 -10.69 -6.89
CA SER A 283 5.24 -11.05 -7.48
C SER A 283 6.05 -11.93 -6.51
N PRO A 284 6.67 -13.03 -6.98
CA PRO A 284 7.53 -13.85 -6.14
C PRO A 284 8.80 -13.11 -5.71
N VAL A 285 9.19 -12.06 -6.43
CA VAL A 285 10.41 -11.28 -6.15
C VAL A 285 10.38 -10.69 -4.75
N HIS A 286 9.20 -10.29 -4.25
CA HIS A 286 9.06 -9.77 -2.91
C HIS A 286 9.50 -10.80 -1.84
N ALA A 287 9.00 -12.03 -1.93
CA ALA A 287 9.33 -13.12 -1.01
C ALA A 287 10.76 -13.63 -1.22
N LEU A 288 11.23 -13.75 -2.47
CA LEU A 288 12.61 -14.10 -2.80
C LEU A 288 13.61 -13.09 -2.25
N GLY A 289 13.29 -11.79 -2.36
CA GLY A 289 14.08 -10.70 -1.80
C GLY A 289 14.19 -10.79 -0.28
N ALA A 290 13.07 -11.06 0.41
CA ALA A 290 13.05 -11.24 1.86
C ALA A 290 13.86 -12.47 2.32
N ILE A 291 13.63 -13.63 1.69
CA ILE A 291 14.36 -14.88 1.97
C ILE A 291 15.86 -14.69 1.73
N GLY A 292 16.22 -14.14 0.57
CA GLY A 292 17.61 -13.85 0.23
C GLY A 292 18.25 -12.89 1.21
N MET A 293 17.55 -11.82 1.61
CA MET A 293 18.06 -10.84 2.57
C MET A 293 18.27 -11.47 3.95
N VAL A 294 17.36 -12.34 4.41
CA VAL A 294 17.52 -13.09 5.66
C VAL A 294 18.73 -14.03 5.61
N VAL A 295 18.98 -14.70 4.49
CA VAL A 295 20.10 -15.64 4.35
C VAL A 295 21.45 -14.93 4.19
N THR A 296 21.49 -13.84 3.42
CA THR A 296 22.74 -13.22 2.95
C THR A 296 23.02 -11.84 3.54
N ASN A 297 22.06 -11.27 4.28
CA ASN A 297 22.08 -9.90 4.78
C ASN A 297 22.31 -8.82 3.68
N SER A 298 21.87 -9.11 2.45
CA SER A 298 22.12 -8.25 1.28
C SER A 298 20.83 -7.98 0.50
N LEU A 299 20.26 -6.77 0.64
CA LEU A 299 18.97 -6.40 0.04
C LEU A 299 18.98 -6.45 -1.50
N LEU A 300 19.77 -5.59 -2.14
CA LEU A 300 19.72 -5.43 -3.60
C LEU A 300 20.10 -6.70 -4.37
N PRO A 301 21.19 -7.43 -4.02
CA PRO A 301 21.48 -8.72 -4.66
C PRO A 301 20.35 -9.75 -4.52
N SER A 302 19.63 -9.76 -3.40
CA SER A 302 18.51 -10.67 -3.18
C SER A 302 17.31 -10.35 -4.07
N ILE A 303 16.98 -9.07 -4.22
CA ILE A 303 15.88 -8.63 -5.11
C ILE A 303 16.27 -8.84 -6.58
N GLN A 304 17.49 -8.50 -6.97
CA GLN A 304 18.01 -8.76 -8.33
C GLN A 304 17.92 -10.25 -8.66
N ALA A 305 18.43 -11.13 -7.81
CA ALA A 305 18.40 -12.57 -8.08
C ALA A 305 16.95 -13.09 -8.21
N GLY A 306 16.02 -12.56 -7.41
CA GLY A 306 14.60 -12.89 -7.55
C GLY A 306 14.01 -12.41 -8.88
N TRP A 307 14.40 -11.20 -9.32
CA TRP A 307 14.01 -10.63 -10.60
C TRP A 307 14.57 -11.43 -11.78
N ASP A 308 15.84 -11.84 -11.71
CA ASP A 308 16.50 -12.68 -12.71
C ASP A 308 15.74 -14.00 -12.87
N LEU A 309 15.45 -14.70 -11.75
CA LEU A 309 14.67 -15.94 -11.77
C LEU A 309 13.28 -15.76 -12.36
N LEU A 310 12.58 -14.68 -12.02
CA LEU A 310 11.26 -14.40 -12.57
C LEU A 310 11.29 -14.25 -14.10
N ASN A 311 12.39 -13.71 -14.63
CA ASN A 311 12.59 -13.49 -16.06
C ASN A 311 13.32 -14.64 -16.77
N ASN A 312 13.58 -15.76 -16.08
CA ASN A 312 14.35 -16.91 -16.58
C ASN A 312 15.80 -16.58 -16.94
N GLU A 313 16.40 -15.60 -16.25
CA GLU A 313 17.82 -15.31 -16.34
C GLU A 313 18.60 -16.20 -15.36
N GLU A 314 19.82 -16.61 -15.74
CA GLU A 314 20.66 -17.45 -14.89
C GLU A 314 21.20 -16.65 -13.70
N THR A 315 21.11 -17.22 -12.50
CA THR A 315 21.72 -16.63 -11.29
C THR A 315 22.33 -17.71 -10.41
N SER A 316 23.55 -17.47 -9.93
CA SER A 316 24.21 -18.35 -8.96
C SER A 316 23.96 -17.92 -7.51
N PHE A 317 23.13 -16.91 -7.28
CA PHE A 317 22.94 -16.29 -5.97
C PHE A 317 22.46 -17.30 -4.91
N TYR A 318 21.61 -18.25 -5.32
CA TYR A 318 21.02 -19.26 -4.44
C TYR A 318 21.92 -20.48 -4.22
N ASN A 319 23.08 -20.55 -4.88
CA ASN A 319 24.00 -21.67 -4.74
C ASN A 319 24.51 -21.78 -3.30
N GLY A 320 24.36 -22.96 -2.70
CA GLY A 320 24.78 -23.21 -1.33
C GLY A 320 23.83 -22.64 -0.26
N PHE A 321 22.62 -22.21 -0.65
CA PHE A 321 21.58 -21.90 0.33
C PHE A 321 21.31 -23.13 1.22
N PRO A 322 21.02 -22.89 2.52
CA PRO A 322 20.62 -23.97 3.42
C PRO A 322 19.25 -24.53 3.02
N GLU A 323 18.89 -25.69 3.59
CA GLU A 323 17.49 -26.11 3.62
C GLU A 323 16.66 -25.06 4.36
N LEU A 324 15.48 -24.71 3.83
CA LEU A 324 14.63 -23.66 4.37
C LEU A 324 13.31 -24.23 4.93
N ASP A 325 12.90 -23.77 6.10
CA ASP A 325 11.51 -23.85 6.60
C ASP A 325 10.91 -22.45 6.50
N VAL A 326 10.08 -22.21 5.49
CA VAL A 326 9.47 -20.90 5.27
C VAL A 326 8.05 -20.94 5.81
N HIS A 327 7.72 -20.01 6.70
CA HIS A 327 6.37 -19.75 7.14
C HIS A 327 5.92 -18.38 6.62
N ILE A 328 4.81 -18.34 5.88
CA ILE A 328 4.18 -17.08 5.44
C ILE A 328 2.93 -16.85 6.28
N PHE A 329 2.85 -15.69 6.91
CA PHE A 329 1.72 -15.23 7.73
C PHE A 329 1.03 -14.10 6.97
N GLU A 330 -0.20 -14.35 6.52
CA GLU A 330 -0.86 -13.43 5.62
C GLU A 330 -2.40 -13.45 5.79
N ASP A 331 -3.02 -12.27 5.71
CA ASP A 331 -4.49 -12.11 5.83
C ASP A 331 -5.23 -12.19 4.48
N SER A 332 -4.46 -12.21 3.39
CA SER A 332 -4.92 -12.16 2.01
C SER A 332 -4.32 -13.26 1.13
N PRO A 333 -4.98 -13.68 0.04
CA PRO A 333 -4.38 -14.65 -0.87
C PRO A 333 -3.13 -14.14 -1.61
N VAL A 334 -2.84 -12.84 -1.62
CA VAL A 334 -1.84 -12.20 -2.49
C VAL A 334 -0.42 -12.56 -2.06
N GLY A 335 -0.09 -12.41 -0.77
CA GLY A 335 1.24 -12.75 -0.24
C GLY A 335 1.54 -14.24 -0.36
N ILE A 336 0.57 -15.09 -0.03
CA ILE A 336 0.71 -16.56 -0.11
C ILE A 336 1.04 -17.01 -1.54
N ARG A 337 0.33 -16.50 -2.55
CA ARG A 337 0.61 -16.84 -3.96
C ARG A 337 2.03 -16.43 -4.39
N GLY A 338 2.48 -15.24 -3.98
CA GLY A 338 3.83 -14.77 -4.26
C GLY A 338 4.87 -15.70 -3.63
N THR A 339 4.68 -16.08 -2.36
CA THR A 339 5.60 -16.99 -1.66
C THR A 339 5.58 -18.40 -2.24
N MET A 340 4.43 -18.96 -2.61
CA MET A 340 4.36 -20.27 -3.28
C MET A 340 5.21 -20.28 -4.55
N ARG A 341 5.03 -19.27 -5.41
CA ARG A 341 5.82 -19.15 -6.64
C ARG A 341 7.31 -18.91 -6.37
N ALA A 342 7.65 -18.19 -5.30
CA ALA A 342 9.03 -18.02 -4.86
C ALA A 342 9.66 -19.36 -4.45
N VAL A 343 8.92 -20.20 -3.73
CA VAL A 343 9.36 -21.54 -3.35
C VAL A 343 9.58 -22.43 -4.57
N ASP A 344 8.64 -22.46 -5.51
CA ASP A 344 8.81 -23.20 -6.78
C ASP A 344 10.09 -22.77 -7.51
N LEU A 345 10.37 -21.46 -7.55
CA LEU A 345 11.58 -20.90 -8.18
C LEU A 345 12.87 -21.32 -7.44
N LEU A 346 12.86 -21.35 -6.11
CA LEU A 346 14.00 -21.81 -5.30
C LEU A 346 14.26 -23.32 -5.46
N GLU A 347 13.21 -24.13 -5.49
CA GLU A 347 13.32 -25.58 -5.71
C GLU A 347 13.90 -25.90 -7.09
N MET A 348 13.52 -25.13 -8.12
CA MET A 348 14.14 -25.22 -9.46
C MET A 348 15.64 -24.86 -9.45
N GLN A 349 16.11 -24.06 -8.49
CA GLN A 349 17.54 -23.79 -8.25
C GLN A 349 18.21 -24.84 -7.34
N GLY A 350 17.51 -25.92 -6.98
CA GLY A 350 18.02 -27.00 -6.16
C GLY A 350 18.04 -26.69 -4.65
N VAL A 351 17.33 -25.65 -4.19
CA VAL A 351 17.17 -25.36 -2.77
C VAL A 351 16.02 -26.18 -2.21
N THR A 352 16.27 -26.97 -1.16
CA THR A 352 15.21 -27.69 -0.44
C THR A 352 14.42 -26.72 0.41
N VAL A 353 13.12 -26.58 0.17
CA VAL A 353 12.25 -25.68 0.91
C VAL A 353 11.00 -26.41 1.40
N ARG A 354 10.68 -26.25 2.69
CA ARG A 354 9.37 -26.58 3.25
C ARG A 354 8.59 -25.29 3.42
N LEU A 355 7.38 -25.23 2.86
CA LEU A 355 6.50 -24.07 2.98
C LEU A 355 5.30 -24.38 3.88
N THR A 356 5.11 -23.57 4.91
CA THR A 356 3.89 -23.52 5.73
C THR A 356 3.16 -22.21 5.50
N LYS A 357 1.86 -22.28 5.21
CA LYS A 357 1.02 -21.12 4.89
C LYS A 357 0.05 -20.89 6.04
N TRP A 358 0.13 -19.73 6.69
CA TRP A 358 -0.78 -19.32 7.75
C TRP A 358 -1.73 -18.25 7.21
N GLY A 359 -3.00 -18.62 7.04
CA GLY A 359 -4.06 -17.71 6.63
C GLY A 359 -4.71 -17.10 7.87
N ILE A 360 -4.51 -15.81 8.11
CA ILE A 360 -4.99 -15.13 9.31
C ILE A 360 -6.29 -14.40 8.98
N SER A 361 -7.43 -14.99 9.35
CA SER A 361 -8.72 -14.33 9.18
C SER A 361 -9.85 -15.01 9.93
N THR A 362 -10.85 -14.23 10.32
CA THR A 362 -12.17 -14.70 10.74
C THR A 362 -13.27 -14.36 9.75
N ASP A 363 -12.96 -13.57 8.71
CA ASP A 363 -13.93 -13.20 7.67
C ASP A 363 -14.18 -14.39 6.72
N PRO A 364 -15.45 -14.83 6.54
CA PRO A 364 -15.76 -16.01 5.72
C PRO A 364 -15.29 -15.91 4.27
N ASN A 365 -15.27 -14.72 3.67
CA ASN A 365 -14.84 -14.55 2.28
C ASN A 365 -13.32 -14.70 2.17
N LYS A 366 -12.56 -14.03 3.04
CA LYS A 366 -11.10 -14.19 3.11
C LYS A 366 -10.70 -15.63 3.42
N VAL A 367 -11.35 -16.26 4.41
CA VAL A 367 -11.10 -17.66 4.78
C VAL A 367 -11.29 -18.59 3.58
N SER A 368 -12.38 -18.43 2.82
CA SER A 368 -12.63 -19.26 1.63
C SER A 368 -11.52 -19.12 0.59
N GLU A 369 -11.02 -17.92 0.33
CA GLU A 369 -9.94 -17.70 -0.63
C GLU A 369 -8.58 -18.23 -0.14
N LEU A 370 -8.29 -18.11 1.15
CA LEU A 370 -7.07 -18.64 1.76
C LEU A 370 -7.06 -20.18 1.77
N GLN A 371 -8.19 -20.82 2.02
CA GLN A 371 -8.34 -22.28 1.98
C GLN A 371 -8.08 -22.86 0.59
N LYS A 372 -8.44 -22.15 -0.48
CA LYS A 372 -8.11 -22.56 -1.87
C LYS A 372 -6.61 -22.63 -2.14
N LEU A 373 -5.80 -22.01 -1.28
CA LEU A 373 -4.33 -22.06 -1.34
C LEU A 373 -3.75 -23.04 -0.32
N ASP A 374 -4.56 -23.94 0.26
CA ASP A 374 -4.17 -24.89 1.33
C ASP A 374 -3.48 -24.20 2.51
N ALA A 375 -3.94 -23.01 2.89
CA ALA A 375 -3.46 -22.32 4.08
C ALA A 375 -4.09 -22.90 5.35
N ASN A 376 -3.28 -23.00 6.41
CA ASN A 376 -3.76 -23.28 7.75
C ASN A 376 -4.48 -22.03 8.27
N ILE A 377 -5.80 -22.11 8.38
CA ILE A 377 -6.63 -20.97 8.79
C ILE A 377 -6.61 -20.83 10.30
N VAL A 378 -6.23 -19.64 10.76
CA VAL A 378 -6.22 -19.26 12.18
C VAL A 378 -6.90 -17.90 12.36
N PRO A 379 -7.45 -17.61 13.56
CA PRO A 379 -8.14 -16.35 13.80
C PRO A 379 -7.20 -15.14 13.87
N ASP A 380 -5.96 -15.33 14.33
CA ASP A 380 -4.96 -14.29 14.52
C ASP A 380 -3.53 -14.86 14.44
N VAL A 381 -2.53 -13.99 14.42
CA VAL A 381 -1.11 -14.36 14.31
C VAL A 381 -0.60 -15.18 15.51
N ASN A 382 -1.15 -14.96 16.70
CA ASN A 382 -0.73 -15.65 17.94
C ASN A 382 -1.11 -17.12 17.87
N ALA A 383 -2.34 -17.42 17.40
CA ALA A 383 -2.80 -18.78 17.19
C ALA A 383 -1.98 -19.56 16.13
N ALA A 384 -1.40 -18.87 15.14
CA ALA A 384 -0.42 -19.48 14.23
C ALA A 384 0.91 -19.78 14.95
N LEU A 385 1.43 -18.82 15.72
CA LEU A 385 2.70 -18.98 16.44
C LEU A 385 2.65 -20.11 17.48
N GLU A 386 1.52 -20.28 18.17
CA GLU A 386 1.27 -21.39 19.11
C GLU A 386 1.41 -22.77 18.47
N GLN A 387 1.15 -22.89 17.17
CA GLN A 387 1.21 -24.18 16.47
C GLN A 387 2.59 -24.51 15.90
N ILE A 388 3.58 -23.64 16.10
CA ILE A 388 4.94 -23.84 15.56
C ILE A 388 5.86 -24.36 16.66
N GLU A 389 6.18 -25.65 16.59
CA GLU A 389 7.01 -26.37 17.58
C GLU A 389 8.39 -25.75 17.85
N ILE A 390 8.94 -24.96 16.91
CA ILE A 390 10.27 -24.32 17.03
C ILE A 390 10.24 -23.13 18.02
N ILE A 391 9.04 -22.67 18.39
CA ILE A 391 8.85 -21.49 19.25
C ILE A 391 8.55 -21.89 20.72
N GLU A 392 8.25 -23.17 20.99
CA GLU A 392 8.27 -23.80 22.33
C GLU A 392 9.70 -24.07 22.82
#